data_AF-A0A343TIZ8-F1
#
_entry.id   AF-A0A343TIZ8-F1
#
_cell.length_a   1.000
_cell.length_b   1.000
_cell.length_c   1.000
_cell.angle_alpha   90.00
_cell.angle_beta   90.00
_cell.angle_gamma   90.00
#
_symmetry.space_group_name_H-M   'P 1'
#
loop_
_entity.id
_entity.type
_entity.pdbx_description
1 polymer ?
#
loop_
_entity_poly.entity_id
_entity_poly.type
_entity_poly.pdbx_seq_one_letter_code
_entity_poly.pdbx_strand_id
1 'polypeptide(L)'
;MTDGCLNCGKPLGNRTALCYACESDGIVVEDVLDVDDEIYDRLERYFLLASIRCSNCGDMHGVVTVDGETYTAADFGVETEAEWRRRMDEAEAWISEHREAVEPALRLLERDWPRSVEAVRTRVL
;
A
#
# COMPACT_ATOMS: atom_id res chain seq x y z
N MET A 1 2.57 -18.67 -7.14
CA MET A 1 1.73 -18.87 -8.34
C MET A 1 2.08 -17.75 -9.29
N THR A 2 2.32 -18.03 -10.57
CA THR A 2 2.50 -16.97 -11.57
C THR A 2 1.15 -16.30 -11.75
N ASP A 3 0.98 -15.11 -11.17
CA ASP A 3 -0.17 -14.27 -11.42
C ASP A 3 -0.25 -13.97 -12.92
N GLY A 4 -1.41 -14.25 -13.52
CA GLY A 4 -1.71 -13.84 -14.89
C GLY A 4 -2.13 -12.37 -14.94
N CYS A 5 -2.23 -11.83 -16.15
CA CYS A 5 -2.85 -10.54 -16.40
C CYS A 5 -4.23 -10.51 -15.75
N LEU A 6 -4.48 -9.53 -14.87
CA LEU A 6 -5.75 -9.44 -14.14
C LEU A 6 -6.95 -9.33 -15.08
N ASN A 7 -6.78 -8.66 -16.22
CA ASN A 7 -7.86 -8.50 -17.20
C ASN A 7 -8.07 -9.76 -18.07
N CYS A 8 -7.01 -10.27 -18.71
CA CYS A 8 -7.14 -11.28 -19.76
C CYS A 8 -6.60 -12.68 -19.40
N GLY A 9 -6.09 -12.86 -18.18
CA GLY A 9 -5.58 -14.13 -17.66
C GLY A 9 -4.29 -14.64 -18.29
N LYS A 10 -3.70 -13.94 -19.27
CA LYS A 10 -2.43 -14.35 -19.90
C LYS A 10 -1.30 -14.44 -18.87
N PRO A 11 -0.43 -15.47 -18.91
CA PRO A 11 0.70 -15.56 -17.99
C PRO A 11 1.60 -14.33 -18.10
N LEU A 12 2.03 -13.78 -16.96
CA LEU A 12 2.98 -12.69 -16.91
C LEU A 12 4.38 -13.22 -16.59
N GLY A 13 5.38 -12.66 -17.25
CA GLY A 13 6.79 -12.98 -17.02
C GLY A 13 7.44 -12.19 -15.88
N ASN A 14 6.67 -11.30 -15.25
CA ASN A 14 7.11 -10.39 -14.19
C ASN A 14 5.94 -10.09 -13.24
N ARG A 15 6.19 -9.31 -12.17
CA ARG A 15 5.18 -8.88 -11.18
C ARG A 15 4.30 -7.72 -11.67
N THR A 16 4.01 -7.64 -12.96
CA THR A 16 3.03 -6.63 -13.44
C THR A 16 1.61 -7.10 -13.14
N ALA A 17 0.67 -6.16 -13.06
CA ALA A 17 -0.74 -6.47 -12.87
C ALA A 17 -1.44 -6.77 -14.21
N LEU A 18 -0.99 -6.13 -15.30
CA LEU A 18 -1.54 -6.25 -16.64
C LEU A 18 -0.45 -6.64 -17.64
N CYS A 19 -0.84 -7.34 -18.71
CA CYS A 19 0.06 -7.57 -19.83
C CYS A 19 0.16 -6.31 -20.71
N TYR A 20 1.29 -6.16 -21.41
CA TYR A 20 1.54 -5.05 -22.33
C TYR A 20 0.39 -4.80 -23.32
N ALA A 21 -0.25 -5.86 -23.82
CA ALA A 21 -1.38 -5.72 -24.73
C ALA A 21 -2.59 -5.02 -24.07
N CYS A 22 -2.95 -5.41 -22.84
CA CYS A 22 -4.07 -4.78 -22.14
C CYS A 22 -3.74 -3.34 -21.74
N GLU A 23 -2.52 -3.07 -21.26
CA GLU A 23 -2.08 -1.69 -20.97
C GLU A 23 -2.10 -0.83 -22.23
N SER A 24 -1.66 -1.37 -23.37
CA SER A 24 -1.67 -0.66 -24.67
C SER A 24 -3.08 -0.40 -25.19
N ASP A 25 -4.04 -1.26 -24.84
CA ASP A 25 -5.46 -1.07 -25.16
C ASP A 25 -6.14 -0.07 -24.20
N GLY A 26 -5.39 0.54 -23.27
CA GLY A 26 -5.87 1.56 -22.35
C GLY A 26 -6.54 1.01 -21.09
N ILE A 27 -6.42 -0.30 -20.83
CA ILE A 27 -6.93 -0.89 -19.58
C ILE A 27 -6.01 -0.47 -18.44
N VAL A 28 -6.61 0.08 -17.39
CA VAL A 28 -5.92 0.40 -16.13
C VAL A 28 -6.34 -0.60 -15.05
N VAL A 29 -5.52 -0.77 -14.02
CA VAL A 29 -5.73 -1.83 -13.01
C VAL A 29 -6.95 -1.52 -12.15
N GLU A 30 -7.15 -0.23 -11.90
CA GLU A 30 -8.26 0.38 -11.19
C GLU A 30 -9.62 0.00 -11.79
N ASP A 31 -9.70 -0.17 -13.12
CA ASP A 31 -10.93 -0.58 -13.81
C ASP A 31 -11.21 -2.09 -13.71
N VAL A 32 -10.21 -2.89 -13.30
CA VAL A 32 -10.29 -4.36 -13.26
C VAL A 32 -10.51 -4.86 -11.84
N LEU A 33 -9.94 -4.18 -10.85
CA LEU A 33 -10.08 -4.52 -9.44
C LEU A 33 -11.17 -3.68 -8.80
N ASP A 34 -12.27 -4.33 -8.40
CA ASP A 34 -13.32 -3.73 -7.59
C ASP A 34 -12.86 -3.66 -6.13
N VAL A 35 -12.09 -2.61 -5.80
CA VAL A 35 -11.57 -2.34 -4.46
C VAL A 35 -12.41 -1.26 -3.81
N ASP A 36 -12.82 -1.50 -2.58
CA ASP A 36 -13.49 -0.50 -1.75
C ASP A 36 -12.52 0.65 -1.43
N ASP A 37 -12.93 1.88 -1.74
CA ASP A 37 -12.17 3.11 -1.50
C ASP A 37 -11.73 3.22 -0.02
N GLU A 38 -12.54 2.76 0.94
CA GLU A 38 -12.18 2.77 2.36
C GLU A 38 -10.96 1.87 2.66
N ILE A 39 -10.86 0.72 1.98
CA ILE A 39 -9.72 -0.19 2.14
C ILE A 39 -8.47 0.43 1.51
N TYR A 40 -8.60 1.03 0.33
CA TYR A 40 -7.51 1.71 -0.36
C TYR A 40 -6.96 2.85 0.50
N ASP A 41 -7.82 3.79 0.90
CA ASP A 41 -7.46 4.97 1.69
C ASP A 41 -6.80 4.58 3.01
N ARG A 42 -7.31 3.52 3.66
CA ARG A 42 -6.77 3.05 4.93
C ARG A 42 -5.38 2.45 4.79
N LEU A 43 -5.10 1.74 3.70
CA LEU A 43 -3.77 1.22 3.40
C LEU A 43 -2.79 2.33 3.02
N GLU A 44 -3.22 3.29 2.20
CA GLU A 44 -2.39 4.45 1.86
C GLU A 44 -2.05 5.26 3.13
N ARG A 45 -3.04 5.49 3.99
CA ARG A 45 -2.84 6.15 5.29
C ARG A 45 -1.85 5.39 6.17
N TYR A 46 -1.89 4.05 6.16
CA TYR A 46 -0.91 3.22 6.85
C TYR A 46 0.50 3.39 6.25
N PHE A 47 0.65 3.46 4.92
CA PHE A 47 1.95 3.68 4.27
C PHE A 47 2.54 5.06 4.57
N LEU A 48 1.70 6.09 4.59
CA LEU A 48 2.08 7.43 5.03
C LEU A 48 2.55 7.42 6.48
N LEU A 49 1.78 6.80 7.38
CA LEU A 49 2.14 6.64 8.79
C LEU A 49 3.44 5.84 8.97
N ALA A 50 3.67 4.79 8.19
CA ALA A 50 4.91 4.04 8.23
C ALA A 50 6.11 4.91 7.79
N SER A 51 5.89 5.79 6.81
CA SER A 51 6.92 6.63 6.19
C SER A 51 7.35 7.81 7.04
N ILE A 52 6.56 8.23 8.05
CA ILE A 52 6.96 9.35 8.92
C ILE A 52 8.11 9.01 9.86
N ARG A 53 8.41 7.72 10.07
CA ARG A 53 9.56 7.27 10.84
C ARG A 53 10.72 6.96 9.90
N CYS A 54 11.84 7.64 10.10
CA CYS A 54 13.02 7.40 9.28
C CYS A 54 13.58 6.00 9.55
N SER A 55 13.70 5.18 8.50
CA SER A 55 14.26 3.83 8.60
C SER A 55 15.75 3.79 8.94
N ASN A 56 16.47 4.92 8.80
CA ASN A 56 17.92 5.00 9.02
C ASN A 56 18.29 5.41 10.46
N CYS A 57 17.67 6.45 11.00
CA CYS A 57 17.95 6.92 12.37
C CYS A 57 16.90 6.49 13.40
N GLY A 58 15.73 6.01 12.97
CA GLY A 58 14.65 5.57 13.86
C GLY A 58 13.80 6.69 14.43
N ASP A 59 14.19 7.95 14.20
CA ASP A 59 13.48 9.15 14.66
C ASP A 59 12.30 9.50 13.75
N MET A 60 11.30 10.16 14.34
CA MET A 60 10.14 10.70 13.63
C MET A 60 10.51 12.08 13.04
N HIS A 61 11.18 12.07 11.90
CA HIS A 61 11.49 13.29 11.14
C HIS A 61 10.43 13.63 10.10
N GLY A 62 9.43 12.76 9.95
CA GLY A 62 8.64 12.59 8.74
C GLY A 62 7.80 13.78 8.36
N VAL A 63 8.28 14.52 7.37
CA VAL A 63 7.45 15.20 6.41
C VAL A 63 7.43 14.28 5.18
N VAL A 64 6.26 13.74 4.83
CA VAL A 64 6.08 12.87 3.66
C VAL A 64 5.21 13.63 2.68
N THR A 65 5.63 13.70 1.42
CA THR A 65 4.85 14.39 0.37
C THR A 65 4.38 13.38 -0.66
N VAL A 66 3.05 13.34 -0.88
CA VAL A 66 2.38 12.48 -1.87
C VAL A 66 1.41 13.35 -2.65
N ASP A 67 1.50 13.32 -3.97
CA ASP A 67 0.67 14.13 -4.88
C ASP A 67 0.60 15.64 -4.55
N GLY A 68 1.69 16.16 -3.97
CA GLY A 68 1.81 17.56 -3.56
C GLY A 68 1.19 17.88 -2.20
N GLU A 69 0.52 16.93 -1.56
CA GLU A 69 0.09 17.03 -0.17
C GLU A 69 1.21 16.59 0.77
N THR A 70 1.36 17.30 1.88
CA THR A 70 2.41 17.07 2.86
C THR A 70 1.82 16.58 4.16
N TYR A 71 2.28 15.43 4.62
CA TYR A 71 1.86 14.77 5.84
C TYR A 71 2.99 14.77 6.87
N THR A 72 2.61 14.98 8.12
CA THR A 72 3.48 15.03 9.29
C THR A 72 2.97 14.11 10.39
N ALA A 73 3.77 13.88 11.43
CA ALA A 73 3.32 13.13 12.59
C ALA A 73 2.06 13.71 13.25
N ALA A 74 1.88 15.04 13.21
CA ALA A 74 0.72 15.72 13.75
C ALA A 74 -0.59 15.35 13.02
N ASP A 75 -0.54 15.11 11.71
CA ASP A 75 -1.71 14.71 10.89
C ASP A 75 -2.24 13.32 11.24
N PHE A 76 -1.40 12.51 11.92
CA PHE A 76 -1.77 11.21 12.46
C PHE A 76 -2.05 11.24 13.97
N GLY A 77 -1.90 12.40 14.62
CA GLY A 77 -2.02 12.54 16.08
C GLY A 77 -0.94 11.73 16.81
N VAL A 78 0.29 11.78 16.31
CA VAL A 78 1.46 11.07 16.86
C VAL A 78 2.47 12.10 17.36
N GLU A 79 2.74 12.10 18.66
CA GLU A 79 3.73 13.00 19.28
C GLU A 79 4.96 12.21 19.76
N THR A 80 4.80 10.91 20.00
CA THR A 80 5.85 10.04 20.54
C THR A 80 6.04 8.76 19.72
N GLU A 81 7.23 8.16 19.80
CA GLU A 81 7.49 6.86 19.17
C GLU A 81 6.56 5.76 19.70
N ALA A 82 6.21 5.82 20.99
CA ALA A 82 5.30 4.85 21.60
C ALA A 82 3.88 4.93 20.98
N GLU A 83 3.38 6.14 20.71
CA GLU A 83 2.11 6.34 20.01
C GLU A 83 2.18 5.88 18.57
N TRP A 84 3.28 6.18 17.86
CA TRP A 84 3.52 5.70 16.51
C TRP A 84 3.44 4.17 16.45
N ARG A 85 4.19 3.48 17.32
CA ARG A 85 4.19 2.02 17.40
C ARG A 85 2.80 1.46 17.66
N ARG A 86 2.07 2.02 18.63
CA ARG A 86 0.69 1.60 18.90
C ARG A 86 -0.21 1.75 17.68
N ARG A 87 -0.12 2.86 16.95
CA ARG A 87 -0.92 3.09 15.73
C ARG A 87 -0.52 2.13 14.60
N MET A 88 0.76 1.82 14.46
CA MET A 88 1.23 0.78 13.54
C MET A 88 0.67 -0.60 13.92
N ASP A 89 0.75 -0.98 15.19
CA ASP A 89 0.22 -2.26 15.68
C ASP A 89 -1.30 -2.38 15.45
N GLU A 90 -2.06 -1.31 15.73
CA GLU A 90 -3.51 -1.24 15.47
C GLU A 90 -3.83 -1.38 13.97
N ALA A 91 -3.05 -0.73 13.10
CA ALA A 91 -3.23 -0.81 11.66
C ALA A 91 -2.85 -2.20 11.11
N GLU A 92 -1.74 -2.78 11.55
CA GLU A 92 -1.28 -4.10 11.14
C GLU A 92 -2.23 -5.21 11.59
N ALA A 93 -2.77 -5.11 12.80
CA ALA A 93 -3.83 -6.02 13.26
C ALA A 93 -5.06 -5.95 12.35
N TRP A 94 -5.52 -4.73 12.01
CA TRP A 94 -6.64 -4.55 11.09
C TRP A 94 -6.35 -5.12 9.70
N ILE A 95 -5.15 -4.88 9.15
CA ILE A 95 -4.72 -5.42 7.85
C ILE A 95 -4.75 -6.96 7.86
N SER A 96 -4.23 -7.56 8.93
CA SER A 96 -4.23 -9.03 9.08
C SER A 96 -5.66 -9.59 9.17
N GLU A 97 -6.58 -8.89 9.83
CA GLU A 97 -7.98 -9.30 9.96
C GLU A 97 -8.75 -9.18 8.63
N HIS A 98 -8.35 -8.26 7.75
CA HIS A 98 -9.03 -7.94 6.48
C HIS A 98 -8.25 -8.41 5.24
N ARG A 99 -7.42 -9.45 5.39
CA ARG A 99 -6.49 -9.95 4.36
C ARG A 99 -7.09 -10.07 2.97
N GLU A 100 -8.28 -10.67 2.85
CA GLU A 100 -8.92 -10.93 1.56
C GLU A 100 -9.30 -9.63 0.81
N ALA A 101 -9.70 -8.59 1.54
CA ALA A 101 -10.03 -7.28 0.96
C ALA A 101 -8.77 -6.43 0.70
N VAL A 102 -7.74 -6.59 1.55
CA VAL A 102 -6.48 -5.86 1.42
C VAL A 102 -5.66 -6.31 0.21
N GLU A 103 -5.64 -7.62 -0.09
CA GLU A 103 -4.74 -8.15 -1.12
C GLU A 103 -4.97 -7.57 -2.53
N PRO A 104 -6.21 -7.38 -3.02
CA PRO A 104 -6.49 -6.61 -4.23
C PRO A 104 -6.04 -5.15 -4.14
N ALA A 105 -6.31 -4.47 -3.04
CA ALA A 105 -5.93 -3.07 -2.83
C ALA A 105 -4.39 -2.87 -2.87
N LEU A 106 -3.64 -3.82 -2.33
CA LEU A 106 -2.17 -3.81 -2.41
C LEU A 106 -1.66 -3.87 -3.85
N ARG A 107 -2.40 -4.48 -4.80
CA ARG A 107 -2.01 -4.48 -6.23
C ARG A 107 -2.15 -3.11 -6.87
N LEU A 108 -3.15 -2.32 -6.46
CA LEU A 108 -3.32 -0.94 -6.91
C LEU A 108 -2.18 -0.06 -6.39
N LEU A 109 -1.82 -0.22 -5.11
CA LEU A 109 -0.78 0.57 -4.47
C LEU A 109 0.66 0.15 -4.85
N GLU A 110 0.87 -1.01 -5.49
CA GLU A 110 2.21 -1.55 -5.76
C GLU A 110 3.03 -0.67 -6.72
N ARG A 111 2.38 0.07 -7.62
CA ARG A 111 3.04 1.02 -8.52
C ARG A 111 3.73 2.14 -7.74
N ASP A 112 3.01 2.72 -6.79
CA ASP A 112 3.42 3.95 -6.10
C ASP A 112 4.16 3.63 -4.78
N TRP A 113 3.87 2.47 -4.18
CA TRP A 113 4.41 2.03 -2.90
C TRP A 113 5.00 0.60 -2.91
N PRO A 114 5.89 0.24 -3.85
CA PRO A 114 6.33 -1.14 -4.03
C PRO A 114 6.98 -1.75 -2.79
N ARG A 115 7.76 -0.95 -2.04
CA ARG A 115 8.43 -1.42 -0.82
C ARG A 115 7.47 -1.61 0.35
N SER A 116 6.47 -0.73 0.49
CA SER A 116 5.47 -0.83 1.54
C SER A 116 4.55 -2.03 1.30
N VAL A 117 4.14 -2.24 0.05
CA VAL A 117 3.38 -3.43 -0.35
C VAL A 117 4.15 -4.72 -0.07
N GLU A 118 5.43 -4.80 -0.43
CA GLU A 118 6.26 -5.97 -0.09
C GLU A 118 6.36 -6.18 1.43
N ALA A 119 6.50 -5.11 2.21
CA ALA A 119 6.56 -5.20 3.67
C ALA A 119 5.26 -5.78 4.27
N VAL A 120 4.09 -5.32 3.81
CA VAL A 120 2.79 -5.87 4.23
C VAL A 120 2.68 -7.34 3.88
N ARG A 121 2.97 -7.70 2.61
CA ARG A 121 2.88 -9.09 2.12
C ARG A 121 3.82 -10.06 2.84
N THR A 122 4.93 -9.58 3.41
CA THR A 122 5.95 -10.45 4.02
C THR A 122 5.89 -10.50 5.54
N ARG A 123 5.37 -9.44 6.19
CA ARG A 123 5.44 -9.27 7.65
C ARG A 123 4.08 -9.24 8.33
N VAL A 124 3.03 -8.85 7.61
CA VAL A 124 1.69 -8.62 8.17
C VAL A 124 0.72 -9.71 7.72
N LEU A 125 0.72 -10.03 6.42
CA LEU A 125 -0.10 -11.09 5.83
C LEU A 125 0.64 -12.42 5.87
#